data_AF-A0A1H4RYI5-F1
#
_entry.id   AF-A0A1H4RYI5-F1
#
_cell.length_a   1.000
_cell.length_b   1.000
_cell.length_c   1.000
_cell.angle_alpha   90.00
_cell.angle_beta   90.00
_cell.angle_gamma   90.00
#
_symmetry.space_group_name_H-M   'P 1'
#
loop_
_entity.id
_entity.type
_entity.pdbx_description
1 polymer ?
#
loop_
_entity_poly.entity_id
_entity_poly.type
_entity_poly.pdbx_seq_one_letter_code
_entity_poly.pdbx_strand_id
1 'polypeptide(L)' 'MRSLTDIVSESFIWSVGITRPKAGQERRAAYYISGTLATILLGIAGLFAFVVSRF' A
#
# COMPACT_ATOMS: atom_id res chain seq x y z
N MET A 1 4.52 10.19 -24.09
CA MET A 1 4.60 11.25 -23.06
C MET A 1 4.37 10.56 -21.72
N ARG A 2 5.34 10.52 -20.82
CA ARG A 2 5.17 9.86 -19.51
C ARG A 2 4.11 10.64 -18.72
N SER A 3 3.11 9.93 -18.20
CA SER A 3 2.05 10.54 -17.41
C SER A 3 2.64 11.05 -16.09
N LEU A 4 2.17 12.18 -15.57
CA LEU A 4 2.47 12.64 -14.20
C LEU A 4 2.23 11.52 -13.17
N THR A 5 1.27 10.64 -13.45
CA THR A 5 0.93 9.47 -12.65
C THR A 5 2.08 8.45 -12.59
N ASP A 6 2.82 8.26 -13.69
CA ASP A 6 3.98 7.36 -13.71
C ASP A 6 5.11 7.90 -12.84
N ILE A 7 5.34 9.21 -12.86
CA ILE A 7 6.40 9.86 -12.08
C ILE A 7 6.09 9.75 -10.58
N VAL A 8 4.86 10.06 -10.18
CA VAL A 8 4.42 9.93 -8.77
C VAL A 8 4.46 8.47 -8.32
N SER A 9 4.03 7.54 -9.18
CA SER A 9 4.09 6.11 -8.85
C SER A 9 5.53 5.62 -8.73
N GLU A 10 6.44 6.03 -9.62
CA GLU A 10 7.83 5.61 -9.63
C GLU A 10 8.59 6.19 -8.43
N SER A 11 8.35 7.45 -8.09
CA SER A 11 8.92 8.08 -6.89
C SER A 11 8.36 7.50 -5.59
N PHE A 12 7.06 7.19 -5.53
CA PHE A 12 6.47 6.46 -4.41
C PHE A 12 7.10 5.07 -4.27
N ILE A 13 7.12 4.28 -5.35
CA ILE A 13 7.71 2.93 -5.39
C ILE A 13 9.16 2.94 -4.90
N TRP A 14 9.98 3.91 -5.34
CA TRP A 14 11.36 4.04 -4.87
C TRP A 14 11.47 4.50 -3.41
N SER A 15 10.61 5.42 -2.94
CA SER A 15 10.66 5.91 -1.55
C SER A 15 10.28 4.84 -0.53
N VAL A 16 9.33 3.95 -0.87
CA VAL A 16 8.97 2.81 -0.02
C VAL A 16 9.82 1.55 -0.28
N GLY A 17 10.86 1.64 -1.12
CA GLY A 17 11.79 0.53 -1.38
C GLY A 17 11.18 -0.65 -2.13
N ILE A 18 10.08 -0.42 -2.85
CA ILE A 18 9.37 -1.47 -3.59
C ILE A 18 10.00 -1.63 -4.97
N THR A 19 10.21 -2.87 -5.40
CA THR A 19 10.63 -3.14 -6.79
C THR A 19 9.42 -3.01 -7.72
N ARG A 20 9.57 -2.26 -8.82
CA ARG A 20 8.49 -2.10 -9.81
C ARG A 20 8.03 -3.48 -10.32
N PRO A 21 6.71 -3.76 -10.30
CA PRO A 21 6.20 -5.04 -10.79
C PRO A 21 6.46 -5.21 -12.29
N LYS A 22 6.71 -6.46 -12.71
CA LYS A 22 6.90 -6.79 -14.13
C LYS A 22 5.65 -6.48 -14.94
N ALA A 23 5.82 -6.08 -16.20
CA ALA A 23 4.71 -5.83 -17.12
C ALA A 23 3.76 -7.04 -17.16
N GLY A 24 2.45 -6.78 -17.03
CA GLY A 24 1.42 -7.82 -16.92
C GLY A 24 1.13 -8.35 -15.51
N GLN A 25 1.94 -8.01 -14.50
CA GLN A 25 1.68 -8.36 -13.09
C GLN A 25 1.11 -7.20 -12.25
N GLU A 26 0.85 -6.06 -12.87
CA GLU A 26 0.42 -4.82 -12.20
C GLU A 26 -0.86 -5.02 -11.37
N ARG A 27 -1.86 -5.73 -11.92
CA ARG A 27 -3.10 -6.03 -11.20
C ARG A 27 -2.87 -6.89 -9.96
N ARG A 28 -2.00 -7.90 -10.05
CA ARG A 28 -1.69 -8.76 -8.89
C ARG A 28 -0.95 -7.96 -7.82
N ALA A 29 0.03 -7.16 -8.23
CA ALA A 29 0.75 -6.28 -7.31
C ALA A 29 -0.20 -5.29 -6.62
N ALA A 30 -1.12 -4.68 -7.36
CA ALA A 30 -2.13 -3.79 -6.81
C ALA A 30 -3.02 -4.48 -5.77
N TYR A 31 -3.50 -5.72 -6.03
CA TYR A 31 -4.27 -6.47 -5.05
C TYR A 31 -3.47 -6.79 -3.78
N TYR A 32 -2.20 -7.18 -3.91
CA TYR A 32 -1.33 -7.42 -2.75
C TYR A 32 -1.09 -6.16 -1.92
N ILE A 33 -0.79 -5.04 -2.58
CA ILE A 33 -0.55 -3.76 -1.91
C ILE A 33 -1.82 -3.30 -1.19
N SER A 34 -2.95 -3.28 -1.89
CA SER A 34 -4.24 -2.87 -1.31
C SER A 34 -4.67 -3.79 -0.16
N GLY A 35 -4.50 -5.10 -0.30
CA GLY A 35 -4.80 -6.06 0.76
C GLY A 35 -3.93 -5.85 1.99
N THR A 36 -2.61 -5.71 1.80
CA THR A 36 -1.67 -5.43 2.89
C THR A 36 -2.01 -4.13 3.60
N LEU A 37 -2.31 -3.06 2.84
CA LEU A 37 -2.71 -1.77 3.40
C LEU A 37 -4.00 -1.90 4.22
N ALA A 38 -5.02 -2.58 3.69
CA ALA A 38 -6.28 -2.80 4.40
C ALA A 38 -6.07 -3.57 5.71
N THR A 39 -5.25 -4.64 5.70
CA THR A 39 -4.94 -5.41 6.91
C THR A 39 -4.23 -4.55 7.96
N ILE A 40 -3.25 -3.73 7.55
CA ILE A 40 -2.54 -2.82 8.47
C ILE A 40 -3.52 -1.82 9.09
N LEU A 41 -4.36 -1.18 8.27
CA LEU A 41 -5.34 -0.20 8.74
C LEU A 41 -6.34 -0.83 9.72
N LEU A 42 -6.86 -2.02 9.41
CA LEU A 42 -7.75 -2.76 10.31
C LEU A 42 -7.05 -3.18 11.61
N GLY A 43 -5.78 -3.58 11.53
CA GLY A 43 -4.97 -3.92 12.70
C GLY A 43 -4.78 -2.71 13.64
N ILE A 44 -4.44 -1.55 13.08
CA ILE A 44 -4.28 -0.30 13.85
C ILE A 44 -5.62 0.11 14.46
N ALA A 45 -6.71 0.09 13.68
CA ALA A 45 -8.04 0.44 14.18
C ALA A 45 -8.50 -0.52 15.28
N GLY A 46 -8.26 -1.82 15.14
CA GLY A 46 -8.57 -2.83 16.14
C GLY A 46 -7.76 -2.66 17.41
N LEU A 47 -6.46 -2.38 17.29
CA LEU A 47 -5.58 -2.11 18.43
C LEU A 47 -6.01 -0.85 19.18
N PHE A 48 -6.33 0.22 18.45
CA PHE A 48 -6.85 1.46 19.03
C PHE A 48 -8.16 1.21 19.78
N ALA A 49 -9.14 0.56 19.15
CA ALA A 49 -10.41 0.23 19.78
C ALA A 49 -10.22 -0.65 21.02
N PHE A 50 -9.32 -1.63 20.96
CA PHE A 50 -8.97 -2.48 22.09
C PHE A 50 -8.38 -1.67 23.25
N VAL A 51 -7.40 -0.81 22.97
CA VAL A 51 -6.78 0.05 23.99
C VAL A 51 -7.82 0.97 24.62
N VAL A 52 -8.63 1.66 23.82
CA VAL A 52 -9.69 2.56 24.31
C VAL A 52 -10.73 1.81 25.13
N SER A 53 -11.08 0.57 24.79
CA SER A 53 -12.04 -0.24 25.57
C SER A 53 -11.52 -0.67 26.95
N ARG A 54 -10.20 -0.54 27.18
CA ARG A 54 -9.53 -0.94 28.43
C ARG A 54 -9.18 0.24 29.33
N PHE A 55 -9.38 1.46 28.86
CA PHE A 55 -9.35 2.69 29.65
C PHE A 55 -10.75 3.02 30.15
#